data_AF-A0A2T7FZN7-F1
#
_entry.id   AF-A0A2T7FZN7-F1
#
_cell.length_a   1.000
_cell.length_b   1.000
_cell.length_c   1.000
_cell.angle_alpha   90.00
_cell.angle_beta   90.00
_cell.angle_gamma   90.00
#
_symmetry.space_group_name_H-M   'P 1'
#
loop_
_entity.id
_entity.type
_entity.pdbx_description
1 polymer ?
#
loop_
_entity_poly.entity_id
_entity_poly.type
_entity_poly.pdbx_seq_one_letter_code
_entity_poly.pdbx_strand_id
1 'polypeptide(L)'
;MSRFENPIVLATRPRAFSEAFLIALQGEAGAFRGLIAPAFECASTGAPIPPFDVAIFTSRAGVAMAPEGAGRQAFCVGDATAQAAEARGYRAISASGSAVDLIPLILDQAPNGRLLHVRGETAAAEAARILTEAGLPAFEVIAYRKEPCAPDAAALVALQDEEALILPLFSAETVSILAEWPCSFQRCHAVAISETVADAAAQLSPAGIAVSDSMTQEGTIRAVARLIA
;
A
#
# COMPACT_ATOMS: atom_id res chain seq x y z
N MET A 1 -25.07 -9.89 7.12
CA MET A 1 -24.11 -10.95 6.73
C MET A 1 -23.81 -11.76 7.99
N SER A 2 -23.73 -13.09 7.88
CA SER A 2 -23.26 -13.92 8.99
C SER A 2 -21.81 -13.56 9.31
N ARG A 3 -21.48 -13.44 10.60
CA ARG A 3 -20.10 -13.29 11.05
C ARG A 3 -19.44 -14.67 11.11
N PHE A 4 -18.15 -14.74 10.82
CA PHE A 4 -17.34 -15.95 10.89
C PHE A 4 -16.66 -16.02 12.25
N GLU A 5 -16.68 -17.20 12.87
CA GLU A 5 -15.91 -17.48 14.08
C GLU A 5 -14.49 -17.88 13.69
N ASN A 6 -13.50 -17.15 14.20
CA ASN A 6 -12.07 -17.41 13.98
C ASN A 6 -11.65 -17.66 12.51
N PRO A 7 -12.06 -16.82 11.54
CA PRO A 7 -11.71 -17.02 10.14
C PRO A 7 -10.22 -16.80 9.88
N ILE A 8 -9.76 -17.23 8.71
CA ILE A 8 -8.46 -16.83 8.16
C ILE A 8 -8.62 -15.45 7.51
N VAL A 9 -7.71 -14.52 7.81
CA VAL A 9 -7.57 -13.26 7.06
C VAL A 9 -6.30 -13.34 6.23
N LEU A 10 -6.44 -13.50 4.91
CA LEU A 10 -5.33 -13.60 3.98
C LEU A 10 -4.93 -12.22 3.45
N ALA A 11 -3.84 -11.67 3.98
CA ALA A 11 -3.30 -10.38 3.56
C ALA A 11 -2.31 -10.56 2.40
N THR A 12 -2.64 -9.95 1.25
CA THR A 12 -1.91 -10.13 -0.03
C THR A 12 -1.12 -8.88 -0.47
N ARG A 13 -1.03 -7.86 0.38
CA ARG A 13 -0.16 -6.70 0.16
C ARG A 13 1.31 -7.08 0.46
N PRO A 14 2.29 -6.25 0.04
CA PRO A 14 3.68 -6.37 0.49
C PRO A 14 3.76 -6.60 2.00
N ARG A 15 4.67 -7.47 2.44
CA ARG A 15 4.70 -8.01 3.81
C ARG A 15 4.56 -6.94 4.89
N ALA A 16 5.38 -5.90 4.83
CA ALA A 16 5.36 -4.81 5.82
C ALA A 16 3.98 -4.10 5.92
N PHE A 17 3.26 -3.97 4.81
CA PHE A 17 1.91 -3.39 4.80
C PHE A 17 0.86 -4.36 5.31
N SER A 18 1.03 -5.66 5.03
CA SER A 18 0.17 -6.72 5.55
C SER A 18 0.30 -6.87 7.06
N GLU A 19 1.52 -6.82 7.61
CA GLU A 19 1.77 -6.85 9.06
C GLU A 19 1.09 -5.68 9.78
N ALA A 20 1.32 -4.45 9.29
CA ALA A 20 0.67 -3.26 9.85
C ALA A 20 -0.87 -3.33 9.78
N PHE A 21 -1.41 -3.86 8.69
CA PHE A 21 -2.85 -4.05 8.55
C PHE A 21 -3.41 -5.07 9.56
N LEU A 22 -2.75 -6.22 9.71
CA LEU A 22 -3.20 -7.27 10.64
C LEU A 22 -3.10 -6.81 12.10
N ILE A 23 -2.04 -6.08 12.46
CA ILE A 23 -1.91 -5.47 13.81
C ILE A 23 -3.06 -4.50 14.08
N ALA A 24 -3.38 -3.63 13.13
CA ALA A 24 -4.50 -2.70 13.29
C ALA A 24 -5.85 -3.43 13.37
N LEU A 25 -6.03 -4.49 12.57
CA LEU A 25 -7.25 -5.31 12.58
C LEU A 25 -7.45 -6.05 13.91
N GLN A 26 -6.38 -6.51 14.57
CA GLN A 26 -6.46 -7.11 15.91
C GLN A 26 -7.06 -6.16 16.96
N GLY A 27 -6.92 -4.84 16.76
CA GLY A 27 -7.52 -3.83 17.63
C GLY A 27 -9.01 -3.60 17.40
N GLU A 28 -9.57 -4.08 16.28
CA GLU A 28 -10.96 -3.79 15.88
C GLU A 28 -11.84 -5.04 15.71
N ALA A 29 -11.27 -6.22 15.47
CA ALA A 29 -12.00 -7.45 15.17
C ALA A 29 -11.98 -8.46 16.34
N GLY A 30 -12.92 -9.42 16.29
CA GLY A 30 -12.88 -10.62 17.13
C GLY A 30 -11.70 -11.55 16.77
N ALA A 31 -11.71 -12.79 17.27
CA ALA A 31 -10.63 -13.74 17.00
C ALA A 31 -10.54 -14.06 15.50
N PHE A 32 -9.31 -14.10 14.97
CA PHE A 32 -9.01 -14.53 13.60
C PHE A 32 -7.58 -15.05 13.49
N ARG A 33 -7.29 -15.84 12.45
CA ARG A 33 -5.94 -16.26 12.08
C ARG A 33 -5.41 -15.41 10.92
N GLY A 34 -4.45 -14.53 11.18
CA GLY A 34 -3.80 -13.74 10.13
C GLY A 34 -2.80 -14.57 9.33
N LEU A 35 -2.91 -14.56 8.00
CA LEU A 35 -1.95 -15.18 7.10
C LEU A 35 -1.44 -14.13 6.09
N ILE A 36 -0.12 -14.05 5.90
CA ILE A 36 0.50 -13.08 4.99
C ILE A 36 1.08 -13.83 3.80
N ALA A 37 0.52 -13.59 2.62
CA ALA A 37 0.99 -14.15 1.36
C ALA A 37 0.99 -13.03 0.31
N PRO A 38 2.07 -12.23 0.23
CA PRO A 38 2.11 -11.09 -0.67
C PRO A 38 1.87 -11.54 -2.12
N ALA A 39 0.96 -10.88 -2.82
CA ALA A 39 0.81 -11.05 -4.28
C ALA A 39 1.97 -10.40 -5.04
N PHE A 40 2.64 -9.45 -4.40
CA PHE A 40 3.83 -8.79 -4.92
C PHE A 40 4.63 -8.18 -3.77
N GLU A 41 5.90 -7.92 -4.04
CA GLU A 41 6.76 -7.13 -3.18
C GLU A 41 7.31 -5.89 -3.91
N CYS A 42 7.75 -4.91 -3.14
CA CYS A 42 8.48 -3.76 -3.68
C CYS A 42 9.98 -4.09 -3.65
N ALA A 43 10.52 -4.54 -4.78
CA ALA A 43 11.92 -4.87 -4.91
C ALA A 43 12.76 -3.63 -5.27
N SER A 44 13.91 -3.48 -4.63
CA SER A 44 14.86 -2.42 -5.00
C SER A 44 15.31 -2.59 -6.45
N THR A 45 15.42 -1.48 -7.18
CA THR A 45 16.03 -1.49 -8.52
C THR A 45 17.56 -1.51 -8.47
N GLY A 46 18.15 -1.25 -7.30
CA GLY A 46 19.59 -1.03 -7.16
C GLY A 46 20.08 0.31 -7.72
N ALA A 47 19.18 1.20 -8.16
CA ALA A 47 19.56 2.51 -8.68
C ALA A 47 20.26 3.33 -7.58
N PRO A 48 21.43 3.95 -7.86
CA PRO A 48 22.10 4.78 -6.88
C PRO A 48 21.25 6.00 -6.57
N ILE A 49 21.03 6.27 -5.28
CA ILE A 49 20.31 7.44 -4.83
C ILE A 49 21.25 8.65 -4.90
N PRO A 50 20.99 9.65 -5.76
CA PRO A 50 21.86 10.82 -5.87
C PRO A 50 21.80 11.65 -4.59
N PRO A 51 22.82 12.48 -4.29
CA PRO A 51 22.76 13.36 -3.13
C PRO A 51 21.62 14.37 -3.24
N PHE A 52 20.88 14.56 -2.16
CA PHE A 52 19.71 15.45 -2.08
C PHE A 52 19.59 16.08 -0.70
N ASP A 53 18.84 17.18 -0.64
CA ASP A 53 18.65 17.99 0.56
C ASP A 53 17.22 17.83 1.11
N VAL A 54 16.25 17.64 0.21
CA VAL A 54 14.82 17.48 0.53
C VAL A 54 14.26 16.26 -0.19
N ALA A 55 13.59 15.38 0.54
CA ALA A 55 12.92 14.22 -0.03
C ALA A 55 11.48 14.54 -0.46
N ILE A 56 11.03 13.90 -1.53
CA ILE A 56 9.62 13.82 -1.90
C ILE A 56 9.22 12.35 -1.87
N PHE A 57 8.20 12.02 -1.07
CA PHE A 57 7.68 10.67 -0.93
C PHE A 57 6.21 10.60 -1.29
N THR A 58 5.90 9.87 -2.36
CA THR A 58 4.51 9.58 -2.77
C THR A 58 4.05 8.20 -2.32
N SER A 59 4.87 7.47 -1.56
CA SER A 59 4.52 6.19 -0.97
C SER A 59 5.44 5.85 0.20
N ARG A 60 4.94 5.02 1.12
CA ARG A 60 5.75 4.41 2.18
C ARG A 60 6.87 3.51 1.64
N ALA A 61 6.69 2.92 0.46
CA ALA A 61 7.75 2.14 -0.20
C ALA A 61 8.91 3.04 -0.64
N GLY A 62 8.63 4.25 -1.15
CA GLY A 62 9.65 5.25 -1.44
C GLY A 62 10.42 5.66 -0.18
N VAL A 63 9.71 5.85 0.93
CA VAL A 63 10.32 6.09 2.24
C VAL A 63 11.27 4.95 2.62
N ALA A 64 10.85 3.68 2.48
CA ALA A 64 11.66 2.50 2.82
C ALA A 64 12.92 2.35 1.95
N MET A 65 12.90 2.84 0.71
CA MET A 65 14.05 2.75 -0.20
C MET A 65 15.05 3.91 -0.03
N ALA A 66 14.66 4.99 0.64
CA ALA A 66 15.52 6.13 0.89
C ALA A 66 16.57 5.85 1.99
N PRO A 67 17.68 6.62 2.03
CA PRO A 67 18.59 6.61 3.17
C PRO A 67 17.90 7.15 4.44
N GLU A 68 18.55 7.03 5.60
CA GLU A 68 18.08 7.67 6.83
C GLU A 68 17.96 9.19 6.65
N GLY A 69 16.90 9.75 7.21
CA GLY A 69 16.52 11.15 7.05
C GLY A 69 17.56 12.11 7.63
N ALA A 70 18.14 11.78 8.78
CA ALA A 70 19.15 12.59 9.47
C ALA A 70 18.74 14.08 9.62
N GLY A 71 17.46 14.34 9.87
CA GLY A 71 16.89 15.69 9.99
C GLY A 71 16.60 16.38 8.65
N ARG A 72 16.79 15.73 7.50
CA ARG A 72 16.35 16.27 6.20
C ARG A 72 14.84 16.46 6.18
N GLN A 73 14.39 17.47 5.44
CA GLN A 73 12.97 17.70 5.21
C GLN A 73 12.41 16.66 4.22
N ALA A 74 11.16 16.26 4.41
CA ALA A 74 10.45 15.38 3.50
C ALA A 74 9.04 15.88 3.22
N PHE A 75 8.66 16.03 1.95
CA PHE A 75 7.28 16.28 1.56
C PHE A 75 6.62 14.95 1.20
N CYS A 76 5.51 14.66 1.86
CA CYS A 76 4.83 13.38 1.78
C CYS A 76 3.41 13.56 1.24
N VAL A 77 2.97 12.66 0.37
CA VAL A 77 1.63 12.74 -0.24
C VAL A 77 0.48 12.68 0.76
N GLY A 78 0.69 12.06 1.92
CA GLY A 78 -0.32 11.95 2.97
C GLY A 78 0.25 11.47 4.30
N ASP A 79 -0.57 11.49 5.34
CA ASP A 79 -0.15 11.36 6.74
C ASP A 79 0.56 10.04 7.02
N ALA A 80 0.04 8.93 6.47
CA ALA A 80 0.67 7.62 6.63
C ALA A 80 2.09 7.55 6.02
N THR A 81 2.36 8.33 4.96
CA THR A 81 3.71 8.43 4.38
C THR A 81 4.58 9.36 5.21
N ALA A 82 4.03 10.46 5.73
CA ALA A 82 4.73 11.39 6.62
C ALA A 82 5.20 10.71 7.91
N GLN A 83 4.31 9.97 8.59
CA GLN A 83 4.63 9.20 9.79
C GLN A 83 5.75 8.18 9.54
N ALA A 84 5.71 7.49 8.39
CA ALA A 84 6.77 6.56 8.01
C ALA A 84 8.11 7.29 7.79
N ALA A 85 8.10 8.48 7.20
CA ALA A 85 9.30 9.29 7.00
C ALA A 85 9.85 9.82 8.35
N GLU A 86 8.98 10.27 9.25
CA GLU A 86 9.37 10.69 10.61
C GLU A 86 10.03 9.57 11.40
N ALA A 87 9.49 8.35 11.31
CA ALA A 87 10.08 7.16 11.92
C ALA A 87 11.50 6.85 11.41
N ARG A 88 11.87 7.38 10.24
CA ARG A 88 13.22 7.31 9.65
C ARG A 88 14.05 8.58 9.82
N GLY A 89 13.67 9.44 10.76
CA GLY A 89 14.40 10.65 11.11
C GLY A 89 14.29 11.79 10.11
N TYR A 90 13.27 11.81 9.24
CA TYR A 90 12.93 12.98 8.44
C TYR A 90 12.07 13.98 9.21
N ARG A 91 12.16 15.26 8.87
CA ARG A 91 11.17 16.29 9.24
C ARG A 91 10.09 16.31 8.16
N ALA A 92 9.07 15.48 8.32
CA ALA A 92 8.07 15.27 7.29
C ALA A 92 6.95 16.32 7.33
N ILE A 93 6.43 16.67 6.16
CA ILE A 93 5.26 17.52 5.96
C ILE A 93 4.30 16.76 5.06
N SER A 94 3.06 16.58 5.50
CA SER A 94 2.01 15.89 4.74
C SER A 94 1.23 16.87 3.88
N ALA A 95 0.88 16.44 2.66
CA ALA A 95 -0.08 17.11 1.77
C ALA A 95 -1.53 16.63 1.97
N SER A 96 -1.82 15.91 3.06
CA SER A 96 -3.18 15.49 3.45
C SER A 96 -3.93 14.62 2.43
N GLY A 97 -3.23 13.91 1.53
CA GLY A 97 -3.77 12.70 0.89
C GLY A 97 -3.75 12.64 -0.64
N SER A 98 -3.34 13.69 -1.37
CA SER A 98 -3.27 13.63 -2.84
C SER A 98 -1.97 14.18 -3.42
N ALA A 99 -1.49 13.53 -4.49
CA ALA A 99 -0.37 14.02 -5.28
C ALA A 99 -0.70 15.38 -5.96
N VAL A 100 -2.00 15.67 -6.15
CA VAL A 100 -2.50 16.95 -6.67
C VAL A 100 -2.18 18.09 -5.70
N ASP A 101 -2.21 17.82 -4.39
CA ASP A 101 -1.96 18.82 -3.35
C ASP A 101 -0.47 18.92 -2.96
N LEU A 102 0.30 17.86 -3.26
CA LEU A 102 1.71 17.78 -2.93
C LEU A 102 2.57 18.82 -3.69
N ILE A 103 2.33 19.00 -4.98
CA ILE A 103 3.10 19.94 -5.79
C ILE A 103 2.82 21.40 -5.37
N PRO A 104 1.57 21.87 -5.28
CA PRO A 104 1.27 23.21 -4.76
C PRO A 104 1.88 23.48 -3.39
N LEU A 105 1.84 22.51 -2.47
CA LEU A 105 2.47 22.62 -1.16
C LEU A 105 3.99 22.86 -1.26
N ILE A 106 4.68 22.09 -2.10
CA ILE A 106 6.14 22.24 -2.29
C ILE A 106 6.46 23.60 -2.92
N LEU A 107 5.66 24.06 -3.89
CA LEU A 107 5.85 25.35 -4.55
C LEU A 107 5.63 26.52 -3.59
N ASP A 108 4.62 26.45 -2.73
CA ASP A 108 4.34 27.46 -1.71
C ASP A 108 5.46 27.55 -0.66
N GLN A 109 5.97 26.40 -0.21
CA GLN A 109 7.07 26.33 0.74
C GLN A 109 8.42 26.72 0.13
N ALA A 110 8.57 26.56 -1.20
CA ALA A 110 9.77 26.87 -1.98
C ALA A 110 11.08 26.46 -1.26
N PRO A 111 11.25 25.18 -0.90
CA PRO A 111 12.40 24.76 -0.11
C PRO A 111 13.71 24.98 -0.87
N ASN A 112 14.75 25.38 -0.12
CA ASN A 112 16.10 25.50 -0.66
C ASN A 112 16.77 24.12 -0.81
N GLY A 113 17.67 24.02 -1.78
CA GLY A 113 18.46 22.80 -2.03
C GLY A 113 17.81 21.87 -3.06
N ARG A 114 18.40 20.70 -3.26
CA ARG A 114 17.97 19.72 -4.28
C ARG A 114 16.86 18.84 -3.75
N LEU A 115 15.75 18.81 -4.47
CA LEU A 115 14.62 17.94 -4.18
C LEU A 115 14.82 16.60 -4.90
N LEU A 116 14.55 15.50 -4.22
CA LEU A 116 14.58 14.17 -4.83
C LEU A 116 13.27 13.43 -4.60
N HIS A 117 12.59 13.09 -5.69
CA HIS A 117 11.46 12.17 -5.68
C HIS A 117 11.94 10.73 -5.73
N VAL A 118 11.84 10.04 -4.59
CA VAL A 118 12.13 8.61 -4.48
C VAL A 118 10.85 7.84 -4.81
N ARG A 119 10.79 7.29 -6.01
CA ARG A 119 9.57 6.72 -6.59
C ARG A 119 9.72 5.27 -7.04
N GLY A 120 8.58 4.61 -7.21
CA GLY A 120 8.49 3.30 -7.82
C GLY A 120 8.35 3.41 -9.34
N GLU A 121 8.76 2.39 -10.09
CA GLU A 121 8.75 2.37 -11.56
C GLU A 121 7.42 2.84 -12.19
N THR A 122 6.28 2.45 -11.62
CA THR A 122 4.96 2.74 -12.18
C THR A 122 4.29 4.01 -11.62
N ALA A 123 4.87 4.70 -10.62
CA ALA A 123 4.26 5.94 -10.13
C ALA A 123 4.31 7.03 -11.24
N ALA A 124 3.48 8.07 -11.16
CA ALA A 124 3.57 9.18 -12.12
C ALA A 124 4.93 9.91 -11.96
N ALA A 125 5.69 10.07 -13.05
CA ALA A 125 7.01 10.73 -13.11
C ALA A 125 6.93 12.28 -13.12
N GLU A 126 5.81 12.80 -12.64
CA GLU A 126 5.38 14.15 -13.01
C GLU A 126 5.81 15.20 -11.96
N ALA A 127 6.01 14.79 -10.71
CA ALA A 127 6.37 15.70 -9.63
C ALA A 127 7.72 16.39 -9.86
N ALA A 128 8.80 15.64 -10.14
CA ALA A 128 10.12 16.24 -10.36
C ALA A 128 10.14 17.15 -11.59
N ARG A 129 9.45 16.75 -12.67
CA ARG A 129 9.31 17.54 -13.90
C ARG A 129 8.60 18.88 -13.64
N ILE A 130 7.41 18.85 -13.04
CA ILE A 130 6.63 20.06 -12.75
C ILE A 130 7.41 21.01 -11.82
N LEU A 131 8.05 20.48 -10.78
CA LEU A 131 8.81 21.30 -9.84
C LEU A 131 10.03 21.96 -10.51
N THR A 132 10.70 21.25 -11.42
CA THR A 132 11.80 21.78 -12.23
C THR A 132 11.34 22.90 -13.16
N GLU A 133 10.21 22.73 -13.84
CA GLU A 133 9.63 23.75 -14.72
C GLU A 133 9.17 25.00 -13.95
N ALA A 134 8.80 24.84 -12.68
CA ALA A 134 8.48 25.93 -11.77
C ALA A 134 9.72 26.56 -11.10
N GLY A 135 10.94 26.12 -11.45
CA GLY A 135 12.20 26.73 -10.99
C GLY A 135 12.82 26.11 -9.74
N LEU A 136 12.28 25.00 -9.21
CA LEU A 136 12.89 24.28 -8.09
C LEU A 136 13.79 23.15 -8.62
N PRO A 137 15.04 22.98 -8.13
CA PRO A 137 15.94 21.94 -8.62
C PRO A 137 15.51 20.55 -8.11
N ALA A 138 14.63 19.90 -8.86
CA ALA A 138 14.05 18.60 -8.52
C ALA A 138 14.54 17.49 -9.44
N PHE A 139 14.81 16.33 -8.85
CA PHE A 139 15.27 15.12 -9.53
C PHE A 139 14.37 13.96 -9.13
N GLU A 140 14.46 12.86 -9.88
CA GLU A 140 13.80 11.61 -9.51
C GLU A 140 14.76 10.44 -9.56
N VAL A 141 14.45 9.42 -8.75
CA VAL A 141 15.08 8.11 -8.81
C VAL A 141 14.01 7.03 -8.74
N ILE A 142 14.05 6.10 -9.69
CA ILE A 142 13.25 4.87 -9.64
C ILE A 142 13.95 3.92 -8.69
N ALA A 143 13.59 3.96 -7.41
CA ALA A 143 14.28 3.23 -6.35
C ALA A 143 13.74 1.81 -6.14
N TYR A 144 12.50 1.56 -6.56
CA TYR A 144 11.88 0.23 -6.49
C TYR A 144 10.98 -0.06 -7.68
N ARG A 145 10.74 -1.34 -7.91
CA ARG A 145 9.74 -1.85 -8.84
C ARG A 145 8.82 -2.83 -8.13
N LYS A 146 7.68 -3.10 -8.75
CA LYS A 146 6.75 -4.11 -8.28
C LYS A 146 7.20 -5.46 -8.82
N GLU A 147 7.35 -6.45 -7.94
CA GLU A 147 7.74 -7.80 -8.32
C GLU A 147 6.64 -8.78 -7.89
N PRO A 148 5.91 -9.40 -8.84
CA PRO A 148 4.88 -10.38 -8.52
C PRO A 148 5.45 -11.56 -7.75
N CYS A 149 4.66 -12.10 -6.82
CA CYS A 149 5.02 -13.26 -6.02
C CYS A 149 4.05 -14.41 -6.30
N ALA A 150 4.58 -15.63 -6.35
CA ALA A 150 3.79 -16.85 -6.34
C ALA A 150 3.21 -17.09 -4.93
N PRO A 151 2.06 -17.78 -4.81
CA PRO A 151 1.54 -18.16 -3.51
C PRO A 151 2.49 -19.12 -2.80
N ASP A 152 2.67 -18.95 -1.49
CA ASP A 152 3.36 -19.94 -0.68
C ASP A 152 2.44 -21.13 -0.32
N ALA A 153 3.04 -22.19 0.23
CA ALA A 153 2.31 -23.40 0.58
C ALA A 153 1.22 -23.15 1.64
N ALA A 154 1.44 -22.21 2.56
CA ALA A 154 0.47 -21.90 3.60
C ALA A 154 -0.77 -21.22 3.02
N ALA A 155 -0.59 -20.30 2.07
CA ALA A 155 -1.68 -19.68 1.32
C ALA A 155 -2.49 -20.70 0.53
N LEU A 156 -1.81 -21.61 -0.18
CA LEU A 156 -2.48 -22.66 -0.94
C LEU A 156 -3.31 -23.59 -0.05
N VAL A 157 -2.77 -23.99 1.10
CA VAL A 157 -3.51 -24.80 2.08
C VAL A 157 -4.73 -24.04 2.60
N ALA A 158 -4.57 -22.77 3.00
CA ALA A 158 -5.65 -21.95 3.51
C ALA A 158 -6.79 -21.74 2.49
N LEU A 159 -6.46 -21.63 1.20
CA LEU A 159 -7.44 -21.49 0.11
C LEU A 159 -8.19 -22.80 -0.20
N GLN A 160 -7.66 -23.95 0.22
CA GLN A 160 -8.28 -25.27 0.05
C GLN A 160 -9.06 -25.74 1.29
N ASP A 161 -8.78 -25.15 2.45
CA ASP A 161 -9.41 -25.46 3.73
C ASP A 161 -10.94 -25.23 3.70
N GLU A 162 -11.65 -25.81 4.66
CA GLU A 162 -13.07 -25.54 4.91
C GLU A 162 -13.29 -24.35 5.86
N GLU A 163 -12.23 -23.87 6.52
CA GLU A 163 -12.27 -22.64 7.31
C GLU A 163 -12.67 -21.42 6.45
N ALA A 164 -13.49 -20.52 7.00
CA ALA A 164 -13.87 -19.29 6.33
C ALA A 164 -12.64 -18.41 6.08
N LEU A 165 -12.46 -17.94 4.83
CA LEU A 165 -11.34 -17.10 4.44
C LEU A 165 -11.84 -15.71 4.00
N ILE A 166 -11.30 -14.67 4.61
CA ILE A 166 -11.52 -13.28 4.23
C ILE A 166 -10.30 -12.77 3.47
N LEU A 167 -10.53 -12.14 2.31
CA LEU A 167 -9.51 -11.62 1.41
C LEU A 167 -9.66 -10.10 1.24
N PRO A 168 -8.93 -9.29 2.02
CA PRO A 168 -8.92 -7.83 1.84
C PRO A 168 -8.17 -7.44 0.55
N LEU A 169 -8.80 -6.65 -0.31
CA LEU A 169 -8.29 -6.23 -1.62
C LEU A 169 -8.21 -4.71 -1.73
N PHE A 170 -7.03 -4.20 -2.08
CA PHE A 170 -6.72 -2.75 -2.07
C PHE A 170 -6.49 -2.16 -3.46
N SER A 171 -6.37 -2.99 -4.50
CA SER A 171 -6.23 -2.53 -5.88
C SER A 171 -6.65 -3.60 -6.87
N ALA A 172 -7.22 -3.17 -8.00
CA ALA A 172 -7.59 -4.05 -9.11
C ALA A 172 -6.37 -4.81 -9.66
N GLU A 173 -5.21 -4.15 -9.68
CA GLU A 173 -3.95 -4.75 -10.10
C GLU A 173 -3.54 -5.95 -9.22
N THR A 174 -3.78 -5.89 -7.90
CA THR A 174 -3.54 -7.03 -7.01
C THR A 174 -4.46 -8.19 -7.39
N VAL A 175 -5.72 -7.91 -7.73
CA VAL A 175 -6.67 -8.93 -8.16
C VAL A 175 -6.20 -9.62 -9.44
N SER A 176 -5.66 -8.87 -10.40
CA SER A 176 -5.11 -9.45 -11.65
C SER A 176 -3.95 -10.40 -11.35
N ILE A 177 -3.06 -10.06 -10.40
CA ILE A 177 -1.97 -10.97 -10.01
C ILE A 177 -2.53 -12.23 -9.34
N LEU A 178 -3.51 -12.09 -8.45
CA LEU A 178 -4.13 -13.22 -7.78
C LEU A 178 -4.87 -14.14 -8.76
N ALA A 179 -5.45 -13.62 -9.84
CA ALA A 179 -6.12 -14.43 -10.86
C ALA A 179 -5.16 -15.38 -11.59
N GLU A 180 -3.87 -15.07 -11.62
CA GLU A 180 -2.82 -15.93 -12.20
C GLU A 180 -2.29 -16.98 -11.22
N TRP A 181 -2.68 -16.93 -9.94
CA TRP A 181 -2.28 -17.95 -8.98
C TRP A 181 -2.95 -19.29 -9.31
N PRO A 182 -2.25 -20.44 -9.20
CA PRO A 182 -2.79 -21.76 -9.51
C PRO A 182 -3.70 -22.31 -8.39
N CYS A 183 -4.71 -21.54 -7.99
CA CYS A 183 -5.65 -21.84 -6.91
C CYS A 183 -7.04 -21.24 -7.17
N SER A 184 -8.04 -21.69 -6.40
CA SER A 184 -9.41 -21.14 -6.47
C SER A 184 -9.68 -20.22 -5.28
N PHE A 185 -10.33 -19.08 -5.55
CA PHE A 185 -10.81 -18.15 -4.53
C PHE A 185 -12.32 -18.27 -4.27
N GLN A 186 -12.99 -19.27 -4.84
CA GLN A 186 -14.45 -19.38 -4.81
C GLN A 186 -15.08 -19.49 -3.43
N ARG A 187 -14.29 -19.88 -2.42
CA ARG A 187 -14.71 -19.97 -1.02
C ARG A 187 -14.36 -18.73 -0.20
N CYS A 188 -13.66 -17.78 -0.78
CA CYS A 188 -13.22 -16.58 -0.10
C CYS A 188 -14.33 -15.54 -0.04
N HIS A 189 -14.33 -14.72 1.00
CA HIS A 189 -15.09 -13.48 1.10
C HIS A 189 -14.15 -12.31 0.84
N ALA A 190 -14.28 -11.69 -0.33
CA ALA A 190 -13.47 -10.54 -0.69
C ALA A 190 -13.99 -9.26 0.00
N VAL A 191 -13.06 -8.45 0.52
CA VAL A 191 -13.37 -7.11 1.04
C VAL A 191 -12.59 -6.09 0.22
N ALA A 192 -13.26 -5.43 -0.71
CA ALA A 192 -12.67 -4.46 -1.62
C ALA A 192 -12.65 -3.06 -1.02
N ILE A 193 -11.57 -2.31 -1.22
CA ILE A 193 -11.46 -0.91 -0.76
C ILE A 193 -12.39 0.06 -1.52
N SER A 194 -12.87 -0.33 -2.71
CA SER A 194 -13.76 0.47 -3.55
C SER A 194 -14.56 -0.41 -4.52
N GLU A 195 -15.61 0.15 -5.14
CA GLU A 195 -16.41 -0.51 -6.17
C GLU A 195 -15.57 -0.99 -7.36
N THR A 196 -14.61 -0.17 -7.83
CA THR A 196 -13.70 -0.57 -8.92
C THR A 196 -12.89 -1.82 -8.58
N VAL A 197 -12.49 -1.98 -7.31
CA VAL A 197 -11.77 -3.17 -6.86
C VAL A 197 -12.73 -4.35 -6.67
N ALA A 198 -13.98 -4.09 -6.29
CA ALA A 198 -15.03 -5.10 -6.19
C ALA A 198 -15.38 -5.70 -7.57
N ASP A 199 -15.54 -4.85 -8.58
CA ASP A 199 -15.75 -5.26 -9.97
C ASP A 199 -14.60 -6.13 -10.46
N ALA A 200 -13.35 -5.72 -10.19
CA ALA A 200 -12.18 -6.53 -10.52
C ALA A 200 -12.21 -7.87 -9.76
N ALA A 201 -12.57 -7.87 -8.48
CA ALA A 201 -12.62 -9.06 -7.63
C ALA A 201 -13.60 -10.13 -8.14
N ALA A 202 -14.61 -9.76 -8.94
CA ALA A 202 -15.53 -10.71 -9.58
C ALA A 202 -14.79 -11.75 -10.45
N GLN A 203 -13.63 -11.41 -11.03
CA GLN A 203 -12.84 -12.36 -11.81
C GLN A 203 -12.30 -13.55 -10.98
N LEU A 204 -12.14 -13.37 -9.67
CA LEU A 204 -11.74 -14.43 -8.74
C LEU A 204 -12.90 -15.35 -8.36
N SER A 205 -14.13 -14.99 -8.74
CA SER A 205 -15.38 -15.69 -8.41
C SER A 205 -15.58 -15.97 -6.90
N PRO A 206 -15.33 -15.03 -5.98
CA PRO A 206 -15.42 -15.28 -4.54
C PRO A 206 -16.86 -15.60 -4.08
N ALA A 207 -17.01 -16.25 -2.93
CA ALA A 207 -18.30 -16.58 -2.33
C ALA A 207 -19.12 -15.34 -1.96
N GLY A 208 -18.43 -14.21 -1.72
CA GLY A 208 -19.06 -12.91 -1.54
C GLY A 208 -18.06 -11.77 -1.68
N ILE A 209 -18.57 -10.59 -2.00
CA ILE A 209 -17.80 -9.35 -2.11
C ILE A 209 -18.48 -8.31 -1.23
N ALA A 210 -17.70 -7.69 -0.34
CA ALA A 210 -18.10 -6.51 0.41
C ALA A 210 -17.22 -5.32 0.00
N VAL A 211 -17.78 -4.12 0.03
CA VAL A 211 -17.05 -2.88 -0.26
C VAL A 211 -16.88 -2.09 1.03
N SER A 212 -15.68 -1.55 1.23
CA SER A 212 -15.38 -0.63 2.32
C SER A 212 -16.15 0.68 2.18
N ASP A 213 -16.68 1.20 3.30
CA ASP A 213 -17.40 2.48 3.33
C ASP A 213 -16.52 3.71 3.01
N SER A 214 -15.19 3.53 2.98
CA SER A 214 -14.24 4.58 2.60
C SER A 214 -13.01 3.98 1.94
N MET A 215 -12.36 4.74 1.05
CA MET A 215 -11.13 4.33 0.36
C MET A 215 -9.88 4.49 1.24
N THR A 216 -9.97 4.08 2.50
CA THR A 216 -8.92 4.19 3.52
C THR A 216 -8.61 2.82 4.09
N GLN A 217 -7.43 2.68 4.70
CA GLN A 217 -7.08 1.42 5.37
C GLN A 217 -8.02 1.14 6.55
N GLU A 218 -8.38 2.18 7.30
CA GLU A 218 -9.33 2.14 8.42
C GLU A 218 -10.72 1.70 7.97
N GLY A 219 -11.17 2.18 6.80
CA GLY A 219 -12.41 1.73 6.18
C GLY A 219 -12.39 0.23 5.91
N THR A 220 -11.32 -0.27 5.29
CA THR A 220 -11.17 -1.69 4.98
C THR A 220 -11.08 -2.54 6.25
N ILE A 221 -10.37 -2.07 7.29
CA ILE A 221 -10.30 -2.74 8.60
C ILE A 221 -11.70 -2.90 9.18
N ARG A 222 -12.50 -1.83 9.24
CA ARG A 222 -13.88 -1.90 9.74
C ARG A 222 -14.75 -2.86 8.92
N ALA A 223 -14.59 -2.86 7.60
CA ALA A 223 -15.34 -3.75 6.72
C ALA A 223 -14.99 -5.23 6.95
N VAL A 224 -13.69 -5.55 7.14
CA VAL A 224 -13.24 -6.90 7.51
C VAL A 224 -13.74 -7.28 8.90
N ALA A 225 -13.60 -6.40 9.90
CA ALA A 225 -14.03 -6.65 11.27
C ALA A 225 -15.52 -6.97 11.37
N ARG A 226 -16.38 -6.36 10.53
CA ARG A 226 -17.82 -6.68 10.47
C ARG A 226 -18.13 -8.11 10.06
N LEU A 227 -17.20 -8.80 9.40
CA LEU A 227 -17.32 -10.21 9.00
C LEU A 227 -16.80 -11.16 10.08
N ILE A 228 -16.16 -10.68 11.14
CA ILE A 228 -15.55 -11.48 12.21
C ILE A 228 -16.44 -11.39 13.45
N ALA A 229 -16.73 -12.53 14.07
CA ALA A 229 -17.67 -12.66 15.21
C ALA A 229 -17.28 -11.82 16.42
#